data_AF-A0A2N2VYQ6-F1
#
_entry.id   AF-A0A2N2VYQ6-F1
#
_cell.length_a   1.000
_cell.length_b   1.000
_cell.length_c   1.000
_cell.angle_alpha   90.00
_cell.angle_beta   90.00
_cell.angle_gamma   90.00
#
_symmetry.space_group_name_H-M   'P 1'
#
loop_
_entity.id
_entity.type
_entity.pdbx_description
1 polymer ?
#
loop_
_entity_poly.entity_id
_entity_poly.type
_entity_poly.pdbx_seq_one_letter_code
_entity_poly.pdbx_strand_id
1 'polypeptide(L)' 'MAYNKKGYIIRAKAIAKIVNEHYEQGNQSKCLKSVWRHHIYPQWGMCYRTFLRYVKTIHSTEVKKAF' A
#
# COMPACT_ATOMS: atom_id res chain seq x y z
N MET A 1 9.58 -14.11 20.76
CA MET A 1 10.00 -12.78 20.24
C MET A 1 8.77 -12.02 19.76
N ALA A 2 8.30 -10.99 20.47
CA ALA A 2 7.21 -10.15 19.98
C ALA A 2 7.80 -9.08 19.03
N TYR A 3 7.61 -9.25 17.72
CA TYR A 3 8.12 -8.30 16.74
C TYR A 3 7.31 -7.00 16.80
N ASN A 4 7.98 -5.88 17.11
CA ASN A 4 7.35 -4.56 17.14
C ASN A 4 6.96 -4.12 15.71
N LYS A 5 5.69 -4.25 15.38
CA LYS A 5 5.14 -3.91 14.05
C LYS A 5 4.83 -2.42 13.87
N LYS A 6 5.15 -1.53 14.83
CA LYS A 6 4.80 -0.10 14.75
C LYS A 6 5.29 0.56 13.45
N GLY A 7 6.58 0.38 13.10
CA GLY A 7 7.13 0.95 11.86
C GLY A 7 6.53 0.37 10.58
N TYR A 8 6.15 -0.92 10.60
CA TYR A 8 5.44 -1.57 9.50
C TYR A 8 4.04 -0.97 9.30
N ILE A 9 3.30 -0.74 10.38
CA ILE A 9 1.96 -0.13 10.35
C ILE A 9 2.02 1.31 9.85
N ILE A 10 3.02 2.10 10.29
CA ILE A 10 3.20 3.48 9.81
C ILE A 10 3.42 3.51 8.30
N ARG A 11 4.30 2.65 7.77
CA ARG A 11 4.52 2.53 6.31
C ARG A 11 3.25 2.07 5.59
N ALA A 12 2.53 1.11 6.14
CA ALA A 12 1.27 0.64 5.56
C ALA A 12 0.26 1.78 5.43
N LYS A 13 0.10 2.63 6.46
CA LYS A 13 -0.81 3.79 6.42
C LYS A 13 -0.39 4.83 5.37
N ALA A 14 0.91 5.12 5.28
CA ALA A 14 1.41 6.07 4.26
C ALA A 14 1.16 5.55 2.84
N ILE A 15 1.43 4.27 2.59
CA ILE A 15 1.14 3.63 1.30
C ILE A 15 -0.36 3.62 1.01
N ALA A 16 -1.21 3.32 2.00
CA ALA A 16 -2.66 3.35 1.85
C ALA A 16 -3.17 4.71 1.38
N LYS A 17 -2.64 5.79 1.97
CA LYS A 17 -3.02 7.16 1.61
C LYS A 17 -2.70 7.46 0.14
N ILE A 18 -1.47 7.17 -0.30
CA ILE A 18 -1.06 7.36 -1.70
C ILE A 18 -1.89 6.52 -2.65
N VAL A 19 -2.16 5.27 -2.28
CA VAL A 19 -3.00 4.39 -3.11
C VAL A 19 -4.41 4.99 -3.22
N ASN A 20 -5.05 5.42 -2.14
CA ASN A 20 -6.38 6.04 -2.23
C ASN A 20 -6.41 7.35 -3.02
N GLU A 21 -5.33 8.13 -3.02
CA GLU A 21 -5.26 9.39 -3.78
C GLU A 21 -5.07 9.20 -5.29
N HIS A 22 -4.40 8.13 -5.70
CA HIS A 22 -3.98 7.95 -7.10
C HIS A 22 -4.54 6.71 -7.81
N TYR A 23 -5.05 5.73 -7.07
CA TYR A 23 -5.64 4.52 -7.64
C TYR A 23 -7.08 4.77 -8.06
N GLU A 24 -7.39 4.50 -9.33
CA GLU A 24 -8.75 4.52 -9.86
C GLU A 24 -9.08 3.15 -10.46
N GLN A 25 -10.12 2.49 -9.94
CA GLN A 25 -10.57 1.20 -10.44
C GLN A 25 -11.09 1.36 -11.88
N GLY A 26 -10.64 0.49 -12.79
CA GLY A 26 -11.04 0.52 -14.20
C GLY A 26 -10.18 1.42 -15.10
N ASN A 27 -9.29 2.23 -14.54
CA ASN A 27 -8.36 3.05 -15.32
C ASN A 27 -6.96 2.41 -15.37
N GLN A 28 -6.56 1.88 -16.53
CA GLN A 28 -5.25 1.21 -16.68
C GLN A 28 -4.07 2.14 -16.40
N SER A 29 -4.20 3.43 -16.74
CA SER A 29 -3.18 4.45 -16.48
C SER A 29 -2.98 4.74 -15.00
N LYS A 30 -3.99 4.45 -14.17
CA LYS A 30 -4.01 4.64 -12.70
C LYS A 30 -4.09 3.31 -11.93
N CYS A 31 -3.60 2.22 -12.53
CA CYS A 31 -3.54 0.94 -11.85
C CYS A 31 -2.49 0.93 -10.71
N LEU A 32 -2.58 -0.04 -9.80
CA LEU A 32 -1.63 -0.22 -8.69
C LEU A 32 -0.16 -0.27 -9.13
N LYS A 33 0.13 -0.77 -10.33
CA LYS A 33 1.49 -0.82 -10.87
C LYS A 33 1.99 0.57 -11.29
N SER A 34 1.11 1.41 -11.84
CA SER A 34 1.40 2.81 -12.18
C SER A 34 1.67 3.63 -10.92
N VAL A 35 0.78 3.52 -9.92
CA VAL A 35 0.95 4.16 -8.61
C VAL A 35 2.28 3.75 -7.97
N TRP A 36 2.60 2.45 -8.00
CA TRP A 36 3.89 1.97 -7.50
C TRP A 36 5.08 2.60 -8.22
N ARG A 37 5.07 2.60 -9.55
CA ARG A 37 6.19 3.08 -10.37
C ARG A 37 6.43 4.58 -10.20
N HIS A 38 5.37 5.38 -10.06
CA HIS A 38 5.48 6.84 -10.07
C HIS A 38 5.53 7.48 -8.68
N HIS A 39 4.89 6.89 -7.68
CA HIS A 39 4.80 7.49 -6.34
C HIS A 39 5.59 6.70 -5.28
N ILE A 40 5.51 5.36 -5.31
CA ILE A 40 6.05 4.52 -4.24
C ILE A 40 7.54 4.22 -4.44
N TYR A 41 7.94 3.82 -5.65
CA TYR A 41 9.30 3.40 -5.96
C TYR A 41 10.33 4.53 -5.76
N PRO A 42 10.09 5.78 -6.21
CA PRO A 42 11.03 6.87 -5.99
C PRO A 42 11.21 7.25 -4.51
N GLN A 43 10.18 7.10 -3.68
CA GLN A 43 10.25 7.49 -2.26
C GLN A 43 10.87 6.42 -1.37
N TRP A 44 10.60 5.14 -1.64
CA TRP A 44 10.99 4.05 -0.73
C TRP A 44 11.93 3.01 -1.33
N GLY A 45 12.20 3.04 -2.64
CA GLY A 45 13.06 2.05 -3.31
C GLY A 45 12.53 0.62 -3.22
N MET A 46 11.23 0.43 -2.93
CA MET A 46 10.68 -0.88 -2.63
C MET A 46 10.23 -1.62 -3.90
N CYS A 47 10.46 -2.93 -3.93
CA CYS A 47 9.98 -3.75 -5.04
C CYS A 47 8.45 -3.88 -5.05
N TYR A 48 7.89 -4.11 -6.25
CA TYR A 48 6.44 -4.20 -6.45
C TYR A 48 5.77 -5.29 -5.59
N ARG A 49 6.43 -6.43 -5.40
CA ARG A 49 5.92 -7.53 -4.56
C ARG A 49 5.74 -7.11 -3.10
N THR A 50 6.68 -6.33 -2.57
CA THR A 50 6.57 -5.80 -1.20
C THR A 50 5.43 -4.80 -1.11
N PHE A 51 5.26 -3.94 -2.12
CA PHE A 51 4.15 -3.00 -2.17
C PHE A 51 2.80 -3.72 -2.14
N LEU A 52 2.62 -4.77 -2.94
CA LEU A 52 1.40 -5.58 -2.92
C LEU A 52 1.12 -6.22 -1.55
N ARG A 53 2.16 -6.61 -0.80
CA ARG A 53 2.01 -7.12 0.57
C ARG A 53 1.44 -6.05 1.51
N TYR A 54 1.91 -4.81 1.39
CA TYR A 54 1.35 -3.69 2.16
C TYR A 54 -0.11 -3.42 1.78
N VAL A 55 -0.42 -3.34 0.49
CA VAL A 55 -1.79 -3.16 -0.02
C VAL A 55 -2.73 -4.25 0.52
N LYS A 56 -2.32 -5.52 0.45
CA LYS A 56 -3.10 -6.64 1.01
C LYS A 56 -3.30 -6.50 2.52
N THR A 57 -2.27 -6.06 3.26
CA THR A 57 -2.37 -5.84 4.71
C THR A 57 -3.40 -4.75 5.02
N ILE A 58 -3.40 -3.65 4.27
CA ILE A 58 -4.35 -2.54 4.42
C ILE A 58 -5.78 -3.05 4.21
N HIS A 59 -6.06 -3.70 3.08
CA HIS A 59 -7.39 -4.25 2.80
C HIS A 59 -7.85 -5.24 3.89
N SER A 60 -6.97 -6.14 4.34
CA SER A 60 -7.32 -7.06 5.43
C SER A 60 -7.60 -6.37 6.77
N THR A 61 -7.03 -5.18 6.99
CA THR A 61 -7.27 -4.39 8.21
C THR A 61 -8.58 -3.62 8.13
N GLU A 62 -8.93 -3.09 6.95
CA GLU A 62 -10.21 -2.43 6.70
C GLU A 62 -11.37 -3.42 6.77
N VAL A 63 -11.23 -4.61 6.17
CA VAL A 63 -12.22 -5.68 6.26
C VAL A 63 -12.47 -6.09 7.71
N LYS A 64 -11.41 -6.27 8.52
CA LYS A 64 -11.56 -6.61 9.95
C LYS A 64 -12.17 -5.52 10.83
N LYS A 65 -12.27 -4.27 10.37
CA LYS A 65 -12.95 -3.19 11.08
C LYS A 65 -14.44 -3.09 10.73
N ALA A 66 -14.86 -3.71 9.64
CA ALA A 66 -16.23 -3.66 9.15
C ALA A 66 -17.11 -4.83 9.64
N PHE A 67 -16.51 -5.82 10.31
CA PHE A 67 -17.17 -6.95 10.99
C PHE A 67 -16.87 -6.89 12.49
#